data_AF-A0A1V6BW05-F1
#
_entry.id   AF-A0A1V6BW05-F1
#
_cell.length_a   1.000
_cell.length_b   1.000
_cell.length_c   1.000
_cell.angle_alpha   90.00
_cell.angle_beta   90.00
_cell.angle_gamma   90.00
#
_symmetry.space_group_name_H-M   'P 1'
#
loop_
_entity.id
_entity.type
_entity.pdbx_description
1 polymer ?
#
loop_
_entity_poly.entity_id
_entity_poly.type
_entity_poly.pdbx_seq_one_letter_code
_entity_poly.pdbx_strand_id
1 'polypeptide(L)'
;MSSKSVIHKVKPKDDFKEKHPNYRNFYVDPKAPLTQPQRVKKEPIPSHDWQDLLTSYEKKHRRPLSPVKYRASSPRVPEHTRCPSCQAPHTYLYYNDGKKRFQLLCKVCGELFQQEKRFRHGKTRYYGPYCQHALFTWKQRKEVTIYKCSNDACPHRIRNINKLQ
;
A
#
# COMPACT_ATOMS: atom_id res chain seq x y z
N MET A 1 56.27 -25.71 42.48
CA MET A 1 54.91 -26.29 42.58
C MET A 1 53.94 -25.29 41.97
N SER A 2 53.25 -25.64 40.88
CA SER A 2 52.44 -24.70 40.11
C SER A 2 50.99 -24.71 40.63
N SER A 3 50.61 -23.68 41.38
CA SER A 3 49.25 -23.52 41.91
C SER A 3 48.29 -23.13 40.79
N LYS A 4 47.46 -24.09 40.33
CA LYS A 4 46.37 -23.81 39.39
C LYS A 4 45.26 -23.05 40.14
N SER A 5 45.11 -21.76 39.85
CA SER A 5 43.98 -20.96 40.30
C SER A 5 42.70 -21.47 39.62
N VAL A 6 41.85 -22.16 40.36
CA VAL A 6 40.52 -22.57 39.90
C VAL A 6 39.61 -21.33 39.91
N ILE A 7 39.39 -20.74 38.75
CA ILE A 7 38.40 -19.68 38.58
C ILE A 7 37.02 -20.34 38.70
N HIS A 8 36.39 -20.24 39.86
CA HIS A 8 34.97 -20.57 40.00
C HIS A 8 34.16 -19.59 39.15
N LYS A 9 33.54 -20.10 38.08
CA LYS A 9 32.60 -19.34 37.26
C LYS A 9 31.36 -19.06 38.12
N VAL A 10 31.30 -17.87 38.70
CA VAL A 10 30.09 -17.36 39.36
C VAL A 10 29.00 -17.27 38.28
N LYS A 11 28.03 -18.18 38.33
CA LYS A 11 26.85 -18.11 37.48
C LYS A 11 25.83 -17.13 38.08
N PRO A 12 25.11 -16.36 37.26
CA PRO A 12 23.97 -15.57 37.72
C PRO A 12 22.97 -16.45 38.49
N LYS A 13 22.29 -15.86 39.48
CA LYS A 13 21.34 -16.57 40.36
C LYS A 13 20.09 -17.05 39.62
N ASP A 14 19.79 -16.48 38.45
CA ASP A 14 18.68 -16.90 37.61
C ASP A 14 19.16 -17.51 36.29
N ASP A 15 18.25 -18.27 35.67
CA ASP A 15 18.40 -18.88 34.36
C ASP A 15 17.82 -17.99 33.24
N PHE A 16 17.55 -16.71 33.52
CA PHE A 16 16.89 -15.80 32.58
C PHE A 16 17.72 -15.61 31.32
N LYS A 17 19.05 -15.53 31.45
CA LYS A 17 19.92 -15.43 30.27
C LYS A 17 20.01 -16.73 29.47
N GLU A 18 19.77 -17.89 30.10
CA GLU A 18 19.71 -19.19 29.42
C GLU A 18 18.38 -19.33 28.66
N LYS A 19 17.27 -18.88 29.26
CA LYS A 19 15.93 -18.81 28.64
C LYS A 19 15.78 -17.72 27.59
N HIS A 20 16.52 -16.62 27.74
CA HIS A 20 16.48 -15.46 26.85
C HIS A 20 17.89 -15.09 26.39
N PRO A 21 18.55 -15.94 25.59
CA PRO A 21 19.94 -15.74 25.16
C PRO A 21 20.15 -14.43 24.38
N ASN A 22 19.07 -13.90 23.79
CA ASN A 22 19.06 -12.67 23.01
C ASN A 22 18.67 -11.42 23.81
N TYR A 23 18.36 -11.54 25.10
CA TYR A 23 17.94 -10.39 25.90
C TYR A 23 19.08 -9.36 26.01
N ARG A 24 18.77 -8.11 25.66
CA ARG A 24 19.69 -6.95 25.70
C ARG A 24 20.85 -7.02 24.70
N ASN A 25 20.82 -7.94 23.73
CA ASN A 25 21.69 -7.90 22.57
C ASN A 25 21.14 -6.87 21.57
N PHE A 26 21.75 -5.68 21.54
CA PHE A 26 21.34 -4.63 20.60
C PHE A 26 21.85 -4.96 19.20
N TYR A 27 20.91 -5.14 18.27
CA TYR A 27 21.20 -5.30 16.85
C TYR A 27 20.61 -4.12 16.08
N VAL A 28 21.44 -3.46 15.29
CA VAL A 28 21.02 -2.41 14.35
C VAL A 28 21.00 -3.02 12.96
N ASP A 29 19.92 -2.79 12.23
CA ASP A 29 19.79 -3.25 10.86
C ASP A 29 20.82 -2.55 9.95
N PRO A 30 21.63 -3.27 9.16
CA PRO A 30 22.62 -2.66 8.28
C PRO A 30 21.99 -1.92 7.10
N LYS A 31 20.73 -2.22 6.72
CA LYS A 31 20.07 -1.57 5.58
C LYS A 31 19.32 -0.32 6.02
N ALA A 32 19.71 0.81 5.44
CA ALA A 32 19.01 2.07 5.63
C ALA A 32 17.57 2.01 5.04
N PRO A 33 16.61 2.75 5.64
CA PRO A 33 15.29 2.94 5.05
C PRO A 33 15.36 3.62 3.68
N LEU A 34 14.41 3.30 2.80
CA LEU A 34 14.28 3.93 1.48
C LEU A 34 13.52 5.26 1.60
N THR A 35 13.94 6.29 0.90
CA THR A 35 13.22 7.59 0.86
C THR A 35 12.05 7.58 -0.13
N GLN A 36 12.05 6.65 -1.08
CA GLN A 36 11.00 6.48 -2.08
C GLN A 36 10.59 5.00 -2.16
N PRO A 37 9.30 4.71 -2.41
CA PRO A 37 8.87 3.34 -2.65
C PRO A 37 9.31 2.91 -4.05
N GLN A 38 9.98 1.76 -4.18
CA GLN A 38 10.40 1.24 -5.49
C GLN A 38 9.26 0.57 -6.26
N ARG A 39 8.15 0.21 -5.59
CA ARG A 39 6.95 -0.29 -6.27
C ARG A 39 6.28 0.84 -7.04
N VAL A 40 6.62 0.94 -8.33
CA VAL A 40 5.81 1.65 -9.32
C VAL A 40 4.45 0.97 -9.36
N LYS A 41 3.39 1.72 -9.08
CA LYS A 41 2.02 1.20 -9.22
C LYS A 41 1.80 0.98 -10.70
N LYS A 42 1.67 -0.27 -11.14
CA LYS A 42 1.28 -0.59 -12.51
C LYS A 42 -0.05 0.10 -12.79
N GLU A 43 -0.11 0.85 -13.89
CA GLU A 43 -1.39 1.33 -14.37
C GLU A 43 -2.28 0.10 -14.65
N PRO A 44 -3.57 0.15 -14.27
CA PRO A 44 -4.47 -0.93 -14.59
C PRO A 44 -4.47 -1.12 -16.10
N ILE A 45 -4.08 -2.31 -16.54
CA ILE A 45 -4.17 -2.70 -17.94
C ILE A 45 -5.66 -2.80 -18.26
N PRO A 46 -6.15 -2.16 -19.32
CA PRO A 46 -7.55 -2.29 -19.72
C PRO A 46 -7.90 -3.76 -19.89
N SER A 47 -8.94 -4.21 -19.18
CA SER A 47 -9.38 -5.61 -19.20
C SER A 47 -10.23 -5.91 -20.43
N HIS A 48 -10.91 -4.88 -20.97
CA HIS A 48 -11.90 -5.01 -22.04
C HIS A 48 -11.86 -3.82 -22.99
N ASP A 49 -12.36 -3.98 -24.21
CA ASP A 49 -12.61 -2.86 -25.12
C ASP A 49 -14.08 -2.38 -24.99
N TRP A 50 -14.30 -1.07 -24.95
CA TRP A 50 -15.63 -0.53 -24.70
C TRP A 50 -16.57 -0.73 -25.89
N GLN A 51 -16.05 -0.74 -27.12
CA GLN A 51 -16.85 -1.02 -28.32
C GLN A 51 -17.45 -2.43 -28.26
N ASP A 52 -16.67 -3.43 -27.87
CA ASP A 52 -17.13 -4.82 -27.74
C ASP A 52 -18.22 -4.95 -26.68
N LEU A 53 -18.09 -4.21 -25.57
CA LEU A 53 -19.10 -4.16 -24.51
C LEU A 53 -20.40 -3.51 -25.01
N LEU A 54 -20.33 -2.46 -25.84
CA LEU A 54 -21.50 -1.85 -26.45
C LEU A 54 -22.21 -2.81 -27.41
N THR A 55 -21.46 -3.50 -28.28
CA THR A 55 -22.03 -4.49 -29.20
C THR A 55 -22.68 -5.64 -28.44
N SER A 56 -22.04 -6.11 -27.37
CA SER A 56 -22.60 -7.18 -26.51
C SER A 56 -23.87 -6.73 -25.80
N TYR A 57 -23.90 -5.49 -25.31
CA TYR A 57 -25.10 -4.89 -24.71
C TYR A 57 -26.26 -4.81 -25.71
N GLU A 58 -25.99 -4.32 -26.92
CA GLU A 58 -27.01 -4.16 -27.96
C GLU A 58 -27.61 -5.50 -28.38
N LYS A 59 -26.77 -6.53 -28.60
CA LYS A 59 -27.23 -7.90 -28.90
C LYS A 59 -28.15 -8.44 -27.80
N LYS A 60 -27.83 -8.18 -26.54
CA LYS A 60 -28.60 -8.65 -25.37
C LYS A 60 -29.91 -7.90 -25.18
N HIS A 61 -29.90 -6.58 -25.32
CA HIS A 61 -31.03 -5.71 -24.98
C HIS A 61 -31.84 -5.25 -26.18
N ARG A 62 -31.41 -5.60 -27.40
CA ARG A 62 -32.00 -5.18 -28.70
C ARG A 62 -32.13 -3.65 -28.83
N ARG A 63 -31.25 -2.91 -28.15
CA ARG A 63 -31.17 -1.45 -28.21
C ARG A 63 -29.76 -0.98 -27.86
N PRO A 64 -29.28 0.10 -28.49
CA PRO A 64 -27.95 0.64 -28.18
C PRO A 64 -27.91 1.28 -26.79
N LEU A 65 -26.77 1.16 -26.12
CA LEU A 65 -26.53 1.88 -24.86
C LEU A 65 -26.25 3.35 -25.15
N SER A 66 -27.18 4.22 -24.75
CA SER A 66 -27.02 5.67 -24.90
C SER A 66 -25.87 6.22 -24.03
N PRO A 67 -25.23 7.33 -24.42
CA PRO A 67 -24.33 8.09 -23.55
C PRO A 67 -25.01 8.57 -22.26
N VAL A 68 -24.23 9.12 -21.33
CA VAL A 68 -24.76 9.74 -20.10
C VAL A 68 -25.54 11.00 -20.48
N LYS A 69 -26.80 11.07 -20.04
CA LYS A 69 -27.63 12.28 -20.14
C LYS A 69 -27.42 13.13 -18.89
N TYR A 70 -26.71 14.23 -19.04
CA TYR A 70 -26.46 15.18 -17.95
C TYR A 70 -27.65 16.13 -17.76
N ARG A 71 -27.97 16.46 -16.50
CA ARG A 71 -28.86 17.60 -16.20
C ARG A 71 -28.09 18.90 -16.41
N ALA A 72 -28.79 20.01 -16.64
CA ALA A 72 -28.18 21.31 -16.90
C ALA A 72 -27.18 21.76 -15.81
N SER A 73 -27.48 21.48 -14.54
CA SER A 73 -26.64 21.81 -13.39
C SER A 73 -25.58 20.76 -13.04
N SER A 74 -25.53 19.64 -13.77
CA SER A 74 -24.61 18.54 -13.45
C SER A 74 -23.19 18.85 -13.94
N PRO A 75 -22.17 18.59 -13.10
CA PRO A 75 -20.78 18.72 -13.52
C PRO A 75 -20.47 17.79 -14.68
N ARG A 76 -19.69 18.28 -15.66
CA ARG A 76 -19.25 17.50 -16.81
C ARG A 76 -17.91 16.84 -16.51
N VAL A 77 -17.77 15.60 -16.94
CA VAL A 77 -16.49 14.90 -16.90
C VAL A 77 -15.59 15.49 -17.99
N PRO A 78 -14.32 15.84 -17.70
CA PRO A 78 -13.42 16.39 -18.70
C PRO A 78 -13.20 15.46 -19.89
N GLU A 79 -13.05 16.05 -21.08
CA GLU A 79 -13.09 15.31 -22.35
C GLU A 79 -11.98 14.28 -22.53
N HIS A 80 -10.82 14.50 -21.91
CA HIS A 80 -9.67 13.60 -21.92
C HIS A 80 -9.84 12.38 -20.99
N THR A 81 -10.87 12.36 -20.14
CA THR A 81 -11.06 11.27 -19.17
C THR A 81 -11.47 9.99 -19.90
N ARG A 82 -10.87 8.86 -19.53
CA ARG A 82 -11.19 7.52 -20.02
C ARG A 82 -11.39 6.55 -18.87
N CYS A 83 -12.23 5.53 -19.07
CA CYS A 83 -12.36 4.46 -18.08
C CYS A 83 -11.06 3.65 -17.99
N PRO A 84 -10.46 3.44 -16.81
CA PRO A 84 -9.23 2.67 -16.66
C PRO A 84 -9.43 1.16 -16.94
N SER A 85 -10.67 0.67 -16.86
CA SER A 85 -10.99 -0.76 -17.07
C SER A 85 -11.30 -1.07 -18.53
N CYS A 86 -12.10 -0.23 -19.21
CA CYS A 86 -12.56 -0.49 -20.58
C CYS A 86 -12.22 0.59 -21.62
N GLN A 87 -11.52 1.65 -21.23
CA GLN A 87 -11.20 2.80 -22.10
C GLN A 87 -12.39 3.59 -22.66
N ALA A 88 -13.61 3.38 -22.15
CA ALA A 88 -14.78 4.15 -22.55
C ALA A 88 -14.55 5.68 -22.40
N PRO A 89 -15.00 6.50 -23.37
CA PRO A 89 -14.81 7.94 -23.36
C PRO A 89 -15.65 8.65 -22.30
N HIS A 90 -15.29 9.91 -22.01
CA HIS A 90 -15.95 10.77 -21.02
C HIS A 90 -17.47 10.87 -21.18
N THR A 91 -18.00 10.67 -22.38
CA THR A 91 -19.43 10.68 -22.68
C THR A 91 -20.21 9.55 -22.01
N TYR A 92 -19.53 8.46 -21.63
CA TYR A 92 -20.09 7.33 -20.89
C TYR A 92 -19.73 7.35 -19.40
N LEU A 93 -19.07 8.40 -18.92
CA LEU A 93 -18.65 8.55 -17.54
C LEU A 93 -19.52 9.58 -16.84
N TYR A 94 -19.74 9.40 -15.53
CA TYR A 94 -20.41 10.40 -14.71
C TYR A 94 -19.94 10.38 -13.25
N TYR A 95 -20.06 11.51 -12.56
CA TYR A 95 -19.74 11.61 -11.13
C TYR A 95 -20.76 10.86 -10.28
N ASN A 96 -20.30 9.84 -9.56
CA ASN A 96 -21.12 8.99 -8.72
C ASN A 96 -21.39 9.62 -7.34
N ASP A 97 -20.47 10.43 -6.82
CA ASP A 97 -20.52 10.99 -5.45
C ASP A 97 -21.04 12.45 -5.39
N GLY A 98 -21.83 12.86 -6.39
CA GLY A 98 -22.60 14.10 -6.39
C GLY A 98 -21.74 15.37 -6.26
N LYS A 99 -21.90 16.12 -5.17
CA LYS A 99 -21.15 17.37 -4.93
C LYS A 99 -19.64 17.14 -4.70
N LYS A 100 -19.24 15.98 -4.21
CA LYS A 100 -17.84 15.66 -3.90
C LYS A 100 -16.98 15.50 -5.15
N ARG A 101 -17.56 14.94 -6.22
CA ARG A 101 -16.97 14.82 -7.56
C ARG A 101 -15.61 14.14 -7.57
N PHE A 102 -15.40 13.14 -6.71
CA PHE A 102 -14.13 12.40 -6.61
C PHE A 102 -14.20 11.02 -7.26
N GLN A 103 -15.39 10.45 -7.41
CA GLN A 103 -15.57 9.11 -7.96
C GLN A 103 -16.40 9.17 -9.23
N LEU A 104 -15.88 8.57 -10.29
CA LEU A 104 -16.56 8.35 -11.56
C LEU A 104 -17.11 6.92 -11.62
N LEU A 105 -18.29 6.77 -12.22
CA LEU A 105 -18.82 5.47 -12.64
C LEU A 105 -18.80 5.40 -14.17
N CYS A 106 -18.35 4.27 -14.70
CA CYS A 106 -18.48 3.95 -16.11
C CYS A 106 -19.83 3.30 -16.42
N LYS A 107 -20.63 3.91 -17.30
CA LYS A 107 -21.91 3.36 -17.75
C LYS A 107 -21.75 2.09 -18.61
N VAL A 108 -20.59 1.91 -19.26
CA VAL A 108 -20.33 0.76 -20.15
C VAL A 108 -20.02 -0.50 -19.36
N CYS A 109 -19.00 -0.46 -18.48
CA CYS A 109 -18.53 -1.64 -17.75
C CYS A 109 -18.94 -1.67 -16.27
N GLY A 110 -19.51 -0.59 -15.73
CA GLY A 110 -19.86 -0.50 -14.30
C GLY A 110 -18.69 -0.21 -13.37
N GLU A 111 -17.47 0.02 -13.89
CA GLU A 111 -16.29 0.29 -13.07
C GLU A 111 -16.41 1.62 -12.31
N LEU A 112 -16.10 1.59 -11.01
CA LEU A 112 -15.95 2.77 -10.16
C LEU A 112 -14.48 3.14 -10.02
N PHE A 113 -14.11 4.36 -10.39
CA PHE A 113 -12.72 4.82 -10.31
C PHE A 113 -12.62 6.29 -9.92
N GLN A 114 -11.44 6.72 -9.49
CA GLN A 114 -11.17 8.11 -9.14
C GLN A 114 -10.58 8.84 -10.35
N GLN A 115 -11.10 10.04 -10.66
CA GLN A 115 -10.59 10.87 -11.76
C GLN A 115 -9.15 11.32 -11.51
N GLU A 116 -8.94 11.92 -10.35
CA GLU A 116 -7.62 12.12 -9.78
C GLU A 116 -7.47 11.08 -8.69
N LYS A 117 -6.54 10.12 -8.88
CA LYS A 117 -6.08 9.31 -7.75
C LYS A 117 -5.43 10.29 -6.79
N ARG A 118 -6.17 10.79 -5.80
CA ARG A 118 -5.61 11.41 -4.60
C ARG A 118 -4.88 10.31 -3.86
N PHE A 119 -3.74 9.89 -4.40
CA PHE A 119 -2.67 9.46 -3.56
C PHE A 119 -2.37 10.69 -2.73
N ARG A 120 -2.91 10.73 -1.50
CA ARG A 120 -2.15 11.34 -0.43
C ARG A 120 -0.80 10.65 -0.56
N HIS A 121 0.19 11.34 -1.12
CA HIS A 121 1.58 10.91 -0.99
C HIS A 121 1.68 10.56 0.49
N GLY A 122 1.90 9.28 0.78
CA GLY A 122 1.93 8.84 2.16
C GLY A 122 2.90 9.78 2.84
N LYS A 123 2.47 10.48 3.90
CA LYS A 123 3.34 11.42 4.66
C LYS A 123 4.60 10.74 5.22
N THR A 124 4.76 9.44 4.95
CA THR A 124 5.93 8.69 5.32
C THR A 124 7.14 9.21 4.54
N ARG A 125 8.17 9.56 5.30
CA ARG A 125 9.47 9.95 4.77
C ARG A 125 10.33 8.72 4.41
N TYR A 126 9.95 7.55 4.93
CA TYR A 126 10.79 6.35 4.90
C TYR A 126 9.97 5.09 4.66
N TYR A 127 10.51 4.19 3.85
CA TYR A 127 9.95 2.88 3.55
C TYR A 127 10.90 1.78 4.03
N GLY A 128 10.35 0.66 4.48
CA GLY A 128 11.16 -0.45 4.95
C GLY A 128 11.96 -1.08 3.82
N PRO A 129 13.27 -1.34 3.97
CA PRO A 129 14.11 -1.84 2.87
C PRO A 129 13.77 -3.28 2.45
N TYR A 130 13.01 -4.02 3.26
CA TYR A 130 12.66 -5.42 3.00
C TYR A 130 11.28 -5.63 2.38
N CYS A 131 10.28 -4.86 2.83
CA CYS A 131 8.90 -5.00 2.34
C CYS A 131 8.41 -3.77 1.57
N GLN A 132 9.20 -2.69 1.52
CA GLN A 132 8.87 -1.40 0.90
C GLN A 132 7.56 -0.79 1.40
N HIS A 133 7.05 -1.27 2.52
CA HIS A 133 5.88 -0.69 3.17
C HIS A 133 6.29 0.62 3.87
N ALA A 134 5.36 1.56 3.92
CA ALA A 134 5.54 2.81 4.64
C ALA A 134 5.94 2.53 6.09
N LEU A 135 7.04 3.14 6.55
CA LEU A 135 7.37 3.12 7.98
C LEU A 135 6.54 4.19 8.68
N PHE A 136 6.15 3.91 9.93
CA PHE A 136 5.51 4.90 10.79
C PHE A 136 6.46 5.34 11.89
N THR A 137 6.30 6.59 12.34
CA THR A 137 7.04 7.11 13.49
C THR A 137 6.54 6.41 14.75
N TRP A 138 7.42 5.67 15.43
CA TRP A 138 7.07 4.98 16.67
C TRP A 138 7.40 5.82 17.90
N LYS A 139 8.60 6.41 17.96
CA LYS A 139 9.06 7.25 19.07
C LYS A 139 9.88 8.42 18.55
N GLN A 140 9.72 9.58 19.17
CA GLN A 140 10.55 10.76 18.93
C GLN A 140 11.27 11.13 20.21
N ARG A 141 12.58 11.32 20.10
CA ARG A 141 13.48 11.84 21.14
C ARG A 141 14.22 13.05 20.57
N LYS A 142 14.87 13.83 21.44
CA LYS A 142 15.62 15.04 21.02
C LYS A 142 16.63 14.76 19.90
N GLU A 143 17.35 13.64 19.98
CA GLU A 143 18.44 13.31 19.05
C GLU A 143 18.05 12.26 18.00
N VAL A 144 16.99 11.49 18.23
CA VAL A 144 16.64 10.34 17.39
C VAL A 144 15.14 10.19 17.22
N THR A 145 14.73 9.91 15.97
CA THR A 145 13.38 9.45 15.66
C THR A 145 13.43 7.98 15.27
N ILE A 146 12.66 7.16 15.99
CA ILE A 146 12.58 5.72 15.75
C ILE A 146 11.39 5.43 14.86
N TYR A 147 11.65 4.77 13.74
CA TYR A 147 10.64 4.31 12.79
C TYR A 147 10.41 2.81 12.94
N LYS A 148 9.17 2.36 12.72
CA LYS A 148 8.80 0.94 12.78
C LYS A 148 8.01 0.52 11.54
N CYS A 149 8.21 -0.72 11.12
CA CYS A 149 7.43 -1.35 10.06
C CYS A 149 6.11 -1.87 10.64
N SER A 150 4.98 -1.37 10.14
CA SER A 150 3.62 -1.82 10.52
C SER A 150 3.17 -3.07 9.79
N ASN A 151 3.82 -3.45 8.68
CA ASN A 151 3.43 -4.61 7.90
C ASN A 151 3.69 -5.91 8.69
N ASP A 152 2.63 -6.59 9.12
CA ASP A 152 2.70 -7.90 9.82
C ASP A 152 3.18 -9.02 8.90
N ALA A 153 2.93 -8.91 7.59
CA ALA A 153 3.39 -9.85 6.58
C ALA A 153 4.84 -9.58 6.11
N CYS A 154 5.58 -8.67 6.76
CA CYS A 154 6.95 -8.36 6.39
C CYS A 154 7.88 -9.55 6.72
N PRO A 155 8.54 -10.18 5.73
CA PRO A 155 9.37 -11.37 5.97
C PRO A 155 10.51 -11.13 6.96
N HIS A 156 11.11 -9.94 6.91
CA HIS A 156 12.16 -9.54 7.84
C HIS A 156 11.64 -9.39 9.29
N ARG A 157 10.44 -8.84 9.45
CA ARG A 157 9.82 -8.69 10.78
C ARG A 157 9.47 -10.05 11.37
N ILE A 158 8.84 -10.93 10.58
CA ILE A 158 8.50 -12.29 10.99
C ILE A 158 9.76 -13.04 11.42
N ARG A 159 10.82 -13.01 10.58
CA ARG A 159 12.10 -13.64 10.91
C ARG A 159 12.71 -13.14 12.22
N ASN A 160 12.62 -11.86 12.52
CA ASN A 160 13.19 -11.30 13.76
C ASN A 160 12.31 -11.57 14.99
N ILE A 161 10.98 -11.61 14.84
CA ILE A 161 10.08 -12.03 15.93
C ILE A 161 10.36 -13.49 16.31
N ASN A 162 10.55 -14.37 15.34
CA ASN A 162 10.85 -15.79 15.58
C ASN A 162 12.21 -16.03 16.27
N LYS A 163 13.10 -15.03 16.34
CA LYS A 163 14.36 -15.12 17.11
C LYS A 163 14.18 -14.73 18.59
N LEU A 164 13.03 -14.16 18.94
CA LEU A 164 12.70 -13.74 20.29
C LEU A 164 11.88 -14.81 21.04
N GLN A 165 11.30 -15.75 20.29
CA GLN A 165 10.68 -16.98 20.80
C GLN A 165 11.77 -18.00 21.10
#